data_AF-A0A2E0XSZ3-F1
#
_entry.id   AF-A0A2E0XSZ3-F1
#
_cell.length_a   1.000
_cell.length_b   1.000
_cell.length_c   1.000
_cell.angle_alpha   90.00
_cell.angle_beta   90.00
_cell.angle_gamma   90.00
#
_symmetry.space_group_name_H-M   'P 1'
#
loop_
_entity.id
_entity.type
_entity.pdbx_description
1 polymer ?
#
loop_
_entity_poly.entity_id
_entity_poly.type
_entity_poly.pdbx_seq_one_letter_code
_entity_poly.pdbx_strand_id
1 'polypeptide(L)'
;IVAGYNAFLMRVQDAGNLYGHMVGADDPIMWWHSKEGDEWAAVEKKIEKAPIPKLNVWYRMKFIAEGSQFTCLMAERGEELDEAKHLVGTWEHDAFASGAIGFRESGSEHCRYDNVLVTTIGFDGVKPTAVRPAHNLLIAWGNIKKAY
;
A
#
# COMPACT_ATOMS: atom_id res chain seq x y z
N ILE A 1 -19.54 -6.29 -9.04
CA ILE A 1 -18.32 -6.84 -8.42
C ILE A 1 -18.14 -6.04 -7.14
N VAL A 2 -18.30 -6.67 -5.97
CA VAL A 2 -17.88 -6.01 -4.72
C VAL A 2 -16.36 -6.11 -4.78
N ALA A 3 -15.69 -5.02 -5.14
CA ALA A 3 -14.23 -4.97 -5.06
C ALA A 3 -13.86 -5.30 -3.61
N GLY A 4 -13.06 -6.34 -3.40
CA GLY A 4 -12.34 -6.40 -2.14
C GLY A 4 -11.27 -5.32 -2.16
N TYR A 5 -10.80 -5.02 -0.96
CA TYR A 5 -9.84 -3.96 -0.76
C TYR A 5 -8.71 -4.50 0.09
N ASN A 6 -7.49 -4.20 -0.36
CA ASN A 6 -6.28 -4.47 0.40
C ASN A 6 -5.82 -3.15 1.00
N ALA A 7 -5.45 -3.16 2.27
CA ALA A 7 -5.04 -1.99 3.00
C ALA A 7 -3.57 -2.08 3.42
N PHE A 8 -2.82 -1.01 3.15
CA PHE A 8 -1.50 -0.78 3.72
C PHE A 8 -1.66 0.16 4.91
N LEU A 9 -1.28 -0.31 6.09
CA LEU A 9 -1.46 0.41 7.34
C LEU A 9 -0.17 1.14 7.73
N MET A 10 -0.31 2.37 8.20
CA MET A 10 0.78 3.24 8.63
C MET A 10 0.46 3.83 10.00
N ARG A 11 1.50 4.07 10.80
CA ARG A 11 1.40 4.66 12.15
C ARG A 11 0.36 3.97 13.03
N VAL A 12 0.28 2.63 12.94
CA VAL A 12 -0.60 1.82 13.76
C VAL A 12 -0.14 1.90 15.22
N GLN A 13 -1.01 2.39 16.11
CA GLN A 13 -0.79 2.31 17.56
C GLN A 13 -1.34 0.99 18.10
N ASP A 14 -2.56 0.66 17.67
CA ASP A 14 -3.33 -0.51 18.09
C ASP A 14 -4.49 -0.76 17.10
N ALA A 15 -5.43 -1.64 17.45
CA ALA A 15 -6.58 -1.99 16.60
C ALA A 15 -7.66 -0.88 16.50
N GLY A 16 -7.63 0.11 17.40
CA GLY A 16 -8.49 1.30 17.42
C GLY A 16 -7.87 2.50 16.74
N ASN A 17 -6.54 2.54 16.60
CA ASN A 17 -5.81 3.76 16.26
C ASN A 17 -4.80 3.51 15.13
N LEU A 18 -5.16 3.86 13.90
CA LEU A 18 -4.35 3.59 12.71
C LEU A 18 -4.69 4.48 11.52
N TYR A 19 -3.77 4.53 10.55
CA TYR A 19 -4.04 5.02 9.19
C TYR A 19 -3.90 3.90 8.18
N GLY A 20 -4.60 4.01 7.04
CA GLY A 20 -4.51 3.03 5.97
C GLY A 20 -4.85 3.58 4.59
N HIS A 21 -4.07 3.17 3.58
CA HIS A 21 -4.46 3.29 2.18
C HIS A 21 -5.13 2.00 1.74
N MET A 22 -6.36 2.06 1.24
CA MET A 22 -7.03 0.90 0.64
C MET A 22 -7.05 0.98 -0.88
N VAL A 23 -6.63 -0.11 -1.50
CA VAL A 23 -6.59 -0.29 -2.94
C VAL A 23 -7.53 -1.41 -3.36
N GLY A 24 -8.36 -1.12 -4.37
CA GLY A 24 -9.24 -2.08 -5.02
C GLY A 24 -8.84 -2.27 -6.48
N ALA A 25 -8.95 -3.49 -7.00
CA ALA A 25 -8.76 -3.73 -8.42
C ALA A 25 -9.90 -3.13 -9.23
N ASP A 26 -9.57 -2.56 -10.38
CA ASP A 26 -10.48 -1.83 -11.29
C ASP A 26 -11.13 -0.57 -10.68
N ASP A 27 -10.81 -0.22 -9.43
CA ASP A 27 -11.27 1.02 -8.80
C ASP A 27 -10.31 2.18 -9.12
N PRO A 28 -10.78 3.25 -9.79
CA PRO A 28 -9.96 4.45 -10.00
C PRO A 28 -9.78 5.28 -8.72
N ILE A 29 -10.33 4.86 -7.58
CA ILE A 29 -10.22 5.52 -6.28
C ILE A 29 -9.16 4.82 -5.42
N MET A 30 -8.31 5.64 -4.80
CA MET A 30 -7.52 5.25 -3.63
C MET A 30 -8.21 5.79 -2.39
N TRP A 31 -8.53 4.90 -1.46
CA TRP A 31 -9.21 5.27 -0.23
C TRP A 31 -8.18 5.53 0.87
N TRP A 32 -8.28 6.68 1.52
CA TRP A 32 -7.58 6.94 2.78
C TRP A 32 -8.52 6.69 3.94
N HIS A 33 -8.08 5.87 4.90
CA HIS A 33 -8.81 5.59 6.12
C HIS A 33 -7.99 6.01 7.33
N SER A 34 -8.62 6.70 8.27
CA SER A 34 -8.14 6.82 9.64
C SER A 34 -9.11 6.16 10.59
N LYS A 35 -8.55 5.62 11.67
CA LYS A 35 -9.31 5.15 12.82
C LYS A 35 -8.73 5.80 14.07
N GLU A 36 -9.59 6.41 14.86
CA GLU A 36 -9.26 7.01 16.15
C GLU A 36 -10.27 6.48 17.18
N GLY A 37 -9.81 5.57 18.05
CA GLY A 37 -10.70 4.79 18.92
C GLY A 37 -11.64 3.86 18.13
N ASP A 38 -12.94 4.14 18.17
CA ASP A 38 -13.97 3.38 17.47
C ASP A 38 -14.50 4.10 16.22
N GLU A 39 -14.04 5.32 15.96
CA GLU A 39 -14.48 6.13 14.84
C GLU A 39 -13.62 5.87 13.61
N TRP A 40 -14.28 5.59 12.49
CA TRP A 40 -13.64 5.47 11.18
C TRP A 40 -13.95 6.73 10.36
N ALA A 41 -12.92 7.34 9.79
CA ALA A 41 -13.06 8.33 8.74
C ALA A 41 -12.48 7.78 7.43
N ALA A 42 -13.22 7.94 6.35
CA ALA A 42 -12.80 7.53 5.01
C ALA A 42 -12.82 8.74 4.08
N VAL A 43 -11.76 8.89 3.29
CA VAL A 43 -11.61 9.94 2.29
C VAL A 43 -11.31 9.28 0.96
N GLU A 44 -12.22 9.42 0.01
CA GLU A 44 -11.99 9.02 -1.37
C GLU A 44 -11.09 10.02 -2.07
N LYS A 45 -10.14 9.51 -2.86
CA LYS A 45 -9.37 10.34 -3.79
C LYS A 45 -9.17 9.59 -5.09
N LYS A 46 -9.51 10.24 -6.21
CA LYS A 46 -9.23 9.68 -7.53
C LYS A 46 -7.71 9.60 -7.74
N ILE A 47 -7.26 8.47 -8.26
CA ILE A 47 -5.86 8.27 -8.64
C ILE A 47 -5.44 9.39 -9.62
N GLU A 48 -4.40 10.13 -9.27
CA GLU A 48 -4.00 11.33 -10.01
C GLU A 48 -3.29 11.02 -11.33
N LYS A 49 -2.22 10.22 -11.29
CA LYS A 49 -1.34 9.93 -12.45
C LYS A 49 -1.01 8.46 -12.63
N ALA A 50 -0.95 7.70 -11.54
CA ALA A 50 -0.66 6.27 -11.54
C ALA A 50 -1.70 5.45 -12.35
N PRO A 51 -1.35 4.22 -12.80
CA PRO A 51 -2.31 3.33 -13.44
C PRO A 51 -3.44 2.93 -12.50
N ILE A 52 -4.62 2.61 -13.05
CA ILE A 52 -5.70 1.98 -12.28
C ILE A 52 -5.31 0.52 -11.99
N PRO A 53 -5.29 0.07 -10.72
CA PRO A 53 -4.89 -1.28 -10.36
C PRO A 53 -5.74 -2.35 -11.04
N LYS A 54 -5.13 -3.47 -11.41
CA LYS A 54 -5.79 -4.64 -12.00
C LYS A 54 -5.50 -5.90 -11.19
N LEU A 55 -6.43 -6.86 -11.23
CA LEU A 55 -6.21 -8.18 -10.64
C LEU A 55 -5.04 -8.90 -11.32
N ASN A 56 -4.29 -9.69 -10.53
CA ASN A 56 -3.17 -10.51 -11.00
C ASN A 56 -1.99 -9.74 -11.63
N VAL A 57 -1.84 -8.45 -11.30
CA VAL A 57 -0.69 -7.62 -11.72
C VAL A 57 0.14 -7.25 -10.49
N TRP A 58 1.47 -7.30 -10.62
CA TRP A 58 2.36 -6.80 -9.57
C TRP A 58 2.58 -5.30 -9.71
N TYR A 59 2.27 -4.58 -8.65
CA TYR A 59 2.56 -3.15 -8.53
C TYR A 59 3.68 -2.91 -7.53
N ARG A 60 4.53 -1.94 -7.83
CA ARG A 60 5.46 -1.35 -6.86
C ARG A 60 4.77 -0.15 -6.24
N MET A 61 4.56 -0.19 -4.93
CA MET A 61 3.99 0.92 -4.17
C MET A 61 5.05 1.53 -3.25
N LYS A 62 5.00 2.85 -3.10
CA LYS A 62 5.81 3.58 -2.12
C LYS A 62 4.90 4.52 -1.35
N PHE A 63 4.92 4.37 -0.04
CA PHE A 63 4.24 5.25 0.90
C PHE A 63 5.30 6.12 1.59
N ILE A 64 5.12 7.43 1.53
CA ILE A 64 5.98 8.42 2.17
C ILE A 64 5.14 9.09 3.25
N ALA A 65 5.57 8.98 4.50
CA ALA A 65 4.89 9.59 5.64
C ALA A 65 5.86 10.58 6.32
N GLU A 66 5.66 11.87 6.09
CA GLU A 66 6.52 12.96 6.57
C GLU A 66 5.68 14.01 7.31
N GLY A 67 5.93 14.19 8.62
CA GLY A 67 5.09 15.09 9.42
C GLY A 67 3.62 14.66 9.38
N SER A 68 2.71 15.54 8.96
CA SER A 68 1.30 15.22 8.74
C SER A 68 0.99 14.74 7.32
N GLN A 69 1.95 14.80 6.40
CA GLN A 69 1.72 14.52 4.99
C GLN A 69 1.97 13.04 4.66
N PHE A 70 1.06 12.46 3.89
CA PHE A 70 1.14 11.10 3.36
C PHE A 70 1.06 11.14 1.84
N THR A 71 2.08 10.65 1.16
CA THR A 71 2.12 10.56 -0.29
C THR A 71 2.22 9.10 -0.72
N CYS A 72 1.38 8.71 -1.68
CA CYS A 72 1.38 7.37 -2.26
C CYS A 72 1.81 7.44 -3.73
N LEU A 73 2.80 6.62 -4.09
CA LEU A 73 3.21 6.40 -5.48
C LEU A 73 2.96 4.94 -5.86
N MET A 74 2.55 4.71 -7.10
CA MET A 74 2.32 3.37 -7.64
C MET A 74 2.71 3.29 -9.11
N ALA A 75 3.43 2.23 -9.46
CA ALA A 75 3.80 1.90 -10.83
C ALA A 75 3.68 0.39 -11.05
N GLU A 76 3.62 -0.05 -12.31
CA GLU A 76 3.77 -1.47 -12.61
C GLU A 76 5.19 -1.93 -12.22
N ARG A 77 5.32 -3.22 -11.90
CA ARG A 77 6.60 -3.78 -11.47
C ARG A 77 7.67 -3.61 -12.56
N GLY A 78 8.85 -3.17 -12.14
CA GLY A 78 10.01 -2.98 -13.01
C GLY A 78 10.25 -1.52 -13.38
N GLU A 79 9.26 -0.65 -13.13
CA GLU A 79 9.42 0.79 -13.29
C GLU A 79 10.11 1.42 -12.07
N GLU A 80 10.89 2.47 -12.34
CA GLU A 80 11.37 3.37 -11.29
C GLU A 80 10.30 4.39 -10.94
N LEU A 81 10.07 4.57 -9.63
CA LEU A 81 9.05 5.50 -9.15
C LEU A 81 9.48 6.95 -9.40
N ASP A 82 8.53 7.73 -9.89
CA ASP A 82 8.68 9.11 -10.34
C ASP A 82 7.35 9.80 -10.05
N GLU A 83 7.34 10.79 -9.18
CA GLU A 83 6.12 11.49 -8.77
C GLU A 83 5.42 12.19 -9.94
N ALA A 84 6.15 12.58 -10.98
CA ALA A 84 5.54 13.18 -12.17
C ALA A 84 4.64 12.22 -12.95
N LYS A 85 4.81 10.90 -12.78
CA LYS A 85 4.11 9.84 -13.53
C LYS A 85 3.30 8.90 -12.64
N HIS A 86 3.77 8.66 -11.43
CA HIS A 86 3.34 7.56 -10.57
C HIS A 86 2.59 8.05 -9.32
N LEU A 87 2.27 9.34 -9.23
CA LEU A 87 1.50 9.86 -8.11
C LEU A 87 0.10 9.25 -8.08
N VAL A 88 -0.22 8.59 -6.98
CA VAL A 88 -1.58 8.17 -6.65
C VAL A 88 -2.31 9.34 -6.00
N GLY A 89 -1.66 9.96 -5.01
CA GLY A 89 -2.14 11.17 -4.35
C GLY A 89 -1.38 11.48 -3.08
N THR A 90 -1.76 12.62 -2.50
CA THR A 90 -1.29 13.11 -1.20
C THR A 90 -2.48 13.40 -0.27
N TRP A 91 -2.32 13.10 1.02
CA TRP A 91 -3.28 13.32 2.11
C TRP A 91 -2.58 13.97 3.31
N GLU A 92 -3.35 14.63 4.15
CA GLU A 92 -2.87 15.23 5.40
C GLU A 92 -3.64 14.64 6.60
N HIS A 93 -2.90 14.22 7.63
CA HIS A 93 -3.45 13.70 8.88
C HIS A 93 -2.41 13.76 10.01
N ASP A 94 -2.77 14.17 11.22
CA ASP A 94 -1.79 14.49 12.28
C ASP A 94 -2.07 13.87 13.67
N ALA A 95 -3.16 13.13 13.84
CA ALA A 95 -3.48 12.42 15.10
C ALA A 95 -2.32 11.55 15.66
N PHE A 96 -1.61 10.81 14.80
CA PHE A 96 -0.48 9.95 15.16
C PHE A 96 0.81 10.35 14.43
N ALA A 97 1.90 10.54 15.17
CA ALA A 97 3.20 10.94 14.63
C ALA A 97 4.15 9.75 14.30
N SER A 98 3.94 8.59 14.92
CA SER A 98 4.77 7.39 14.75
C SER A 98 3.89 6.14 14.91
N GLY A 99 4.42 4.93 14.73
CA GLY A 99 3.70 3.67 14.97
C GLY A 99 4.18 2.55 14.05
N ALA A 100 3.55 1.38 14.15
CA ALA A 100 3.88 0.24 13.31
C ALA A 100 3.35 0.39 11.87
N ILE A 101 3.89 -0.43 10.97
CA ILE A 101 3.34 -0.67 9.64
C ILE A 101 2.58 -2.00 9.65
N GLY A 102 1.58 -2.14 8.79
CA GLY A 102 0.81 -3.37 8.70
C GLY A 102 0.14 -3.56 7.35
N PHE A 103 -0.47 -4.73 7.21
CA PHE A 103 -1.24 -5.12 6.04
C PHE A 103 -2.58 -5.65 6.51
N ARG A 104 -3.64 -5.35 5.78
CA ARG A 104 -4.97 -5.85 6.06
C ARG A 104 -5.66 -6.19 4.76
N GLU A 105 -6.22 -7.38 4.69
CA GLU A 105 -7.13 -7.79 3.62
C GLU A 105 -8.57 -7.57 4.11
N SER A 106 -9.45 -7.09 3.24
CA SER A 106 -10.86 -6.86 3.53
C SER A 106 -11.74 -7.32 2.37
N GLY A 107 -12.84 -7.99 2.69
CA GLY A 107 -13.56 -8.79 1.70
C GLY A 107 -12.76 -10.04 1.34
N SER A 108 -13.38 -11.05 0.76
CA SER A 108 -12.79 -12.37 0.49
C SER A 108 -11.69 -12.37 -0.61
N GLU A 109 -10.92 -11.29 -0.72
CA GLU A 109 -9.78 -11.18 -1.62
C GLU A 109 -8.51 -11.73 -1.00
N HIS A 110 -7.67 -12.27 -1.86
CA HIS A 110 -6.33 -12.73 -1.50
C HIS A 110 -5.31 -11.84 -2.20
N CYS A 111 -4.32 -11.33 -1.47
CA CYS A 111 -3.22 -10.60 -2.06
C CYS A 111 -1.86 -11.21 -1.68
N ARG A 112 -0.80 -10.70 -2.29
CA ARG A 112 0.57 -11.07 -1.95
C ARG A 112 1.40 -9.80 -1.81
N TYR A 113 2.27 -9.80 -0.81
CA TYR A 113 3.27 -8.77 -0.60
C TYR A 113 4.65 -9.39 -0.83
N ASP A 114 5.53 -8.66 -1.50
CA ASP A 114 6.89 -9.08 -1.78
C ASP A 114 7.82 -7.87 -1.72
N ASN A 115 9.08 -8.08 -1.33
CA ASN A 115 10.10 -7.03 -1.19
C ASN A 115 9.67 -5.82 -0.34
N VAL A 116 8.96 -6.08 0.77
CA VAL A 116 8.58 -5.03 1.72
C VAL A 116 9.84 -4.47 2.38
N LEU A 117 10.03 -3.16 2.23
CA LEU A 117 11.12 -2.41 2.81
C LEU A 117 10.55 -1.18 3.50
N VAL A 118 10.99 -0.94 4.74
CA VAL A 118 10.60 0.22 5.54
C VAL A 118 11.87 0.90 6.02
N THR A 119 11.94 2.21 5.82
CA THR A 119 13.10 3.03 6.18
C THR A 119 12.67 4.43 6.57
N THR A 120 13.52 5.14 7.31
CA THR A 120 13.36 6.56 7.59
C THR A 120 13.70 7.39 6.35
N ILE A 121 13.05 8.55 6.21
CA ILE A 121 13.36 9.55 5.16
C ILE A 121 14.80 10.03 5.36
N GLY A 122 15.56 10.14 4.27
CA GLY A 122 16.97 10.54 4.32
C GLY A 122 17.96 9.46 4.79
N PHE A 123 17.53 8.20 4.89
CA PHE A 123 18.44 7.08 5.09
C PHE A 123 19.28 6.83 3.82
N ASP A 124 20.37 7.60 3.68
CA ASP A 124 21.27 7.60 2.51
C ASP A 124 22.55 6.77 2.73
N GLY A 125 22.71 6.12 3.90
CA GLY A 125 23.95 5.40 4.25
C GLY A 125 24.15 4.05 3.57
N VAL A 126 23.07 3.43 3.11
CA VAL A 126 23.07 2.19 2.33
C VAL A 126 21.87 2.32 1.41
N LYS A 127 22.04 2.51 0.09
CA LYS A 127 20.93 2.38 -0.86
C LYS A 127 20.18 1.10 -0.48
N PRO A 128 18.98 1.16 0.10
CA PRO A 128 18.40 -0.04 0.65
C PRO A 128 18.05 -0.89 -0.56
N THR A 129 18.86 -1.92 -0.77
CA THR A 129 18.78 -2.73 -1.97
C THR A 129 17.66 -3.71 -1.66
N ALA A 130 16.44 -3.35 -2.06
CA ALA A 130 15.37 -4.33 -2.19
C ALA A 130 15.98 -5.53 -2.92
N VAL A 131 15.73 -6.74 -2.40
CA VAL A 131 16.32 -7.98 -2.92
C VAL A 131 16.14 -7.98 -4.45
N ARG A 132 17.20 -8.32 -5.21
CA ARG A 132 17.19 -8.22 -6.68
C ARG A 132 15.87 -8.76 -7.26
N PRO A 133 15.14 -7.98 -8.09
CA PRO A 133 13.82 -8.38 -8.62
C PRO A 133 13.81 -9.65 -9.50
N ALA A 134 14.98 -10.27 -9.72
CA ALA A 134 15.15 -11.47 -10.54
C ALA A 134 14.76 -12.77 -9.80
N HIS A 135 14.51 -12.74 -8.49
CA HIS A 135 14.22 -13.92 -7.66
C HIS A 135 12.92 -13.81 -6.85
N ASN A 136 11.93 -13.08 -7.36
CA ASN A 136 10.64 -12.91 -6.68
C ASN A 136 9.90 -14.24 -6.49
N LEU A 137 8.97 -14.23 -5.53
CA LEU A 137 7.96 -15.27 -5.43
C LEU A 137 7.25 -15.41 -6.78
N LEU A 138 7.21 -16.65 -7.29
CA LEU A 138 6.49 -16.98 -8.52
C LEU A 138 5.06 -16.47 -8.43
N ILE A 139 4.54 -15.93 -9.54
CA ILE A 139 3.09 -15.69 -9.75
C ILE A 139 2.34 -17.03 -9.95
N ALA A 140 2.92 -18.14 -9.50
CA ALA A 140 2.22 -19.40 -9.37
C ALA A 140 1.64 -19.43 -7.95
N TRP A 141 0.34 -19.66 -7.83
CA TRP A 141 -0.15 -20.37 -6.67
C TRP A 141 0.65 -21.67 -6.59
N GLY A 142 1.48 -21.81 -5.55
CA GLY A 142 2.02 -23.10 -5.21
C GLY A 142 0.86 -24.09 -5.26
N ASN A 143 1.06 -25.25 -5.88
CA ASN A 143 0.10 -26.34 -5.87
C ASN A 143 -0.32 -26.61 -4.42
N ILE A 144 -1.36 -25.91 -3.94
CA ILE A 144 -2.10 -26.30 -2.77
C ILE A 144 -2.72 -27.61 -3.24
N LYS A 145 -2.12 -28.71 -2.79
CA LYS A 145 -2.74 -30.03 -2.93
C LYS A 145 -4.19 -29.85 -2.50
N LYS A 146 -5.12 -30.10 -3.42
CA LYS A 146 -6.49 -30.37 -3.03
C LYS A 146 -6.40 -31.48 -1.98
N ALA A 147 -6.72 -31.16 -0.74
CA ALA A 147 -7.06 -32.20 0.22
C ALA A 147 -8.30 -32.87 -0.37
N TYR A 148 -8.14 -34.14 -0.76
CA TYR A 148 -9.26 -35.03 -1.04
C TYR A 148 -9.94 -35.37 0.29
#